data_AF-A0A5M5BWI2-F1
#
_entry.id   AF-A0A5M5BWI2-F1
#
_cell.length_a   1.000
_cell.length_b   1.000
_cell.length_c   1.000
_cell.angle_alpha   90.00
_cell.angle_beta   90.00
_cell.angle_gamma   90.00
#
_symmetry.space_group_name_H-M   'P 1'
#
loop_
_entity.id
_entity.type
_entity.pdbx_description
1 polymer ?
#
loop_
_entity_poly.entity_id
_entity_poly.type
_entity_poly.pdbx_seq_one_letter_code
_entity_poly.pdbx_strand_id
1 'polypeptide(L)'
;DKKPKMTKQGDSIDVWPWQRMVRLTGEMMDNQYVFTLPTDSNYKDRDTLVWEVRYRFLEPMLADSLRGVTMAMQVIYEKDTINHWKTVTEPGVQQIRLFADTLGSMKEIKGFIYYPMDSQEKGGAVLADRFMMTRYHCTDTLAFAVRDSLNKIEALKADSLKKIATKENADSLHKVIDKNKDDIQRLTPEEMNRRRTGTHREKKPEQIQVEQHIQKERIEQRKERQMNQRRKQQQRRSNN
;
A
#
# COMPACT_ATOMS: atom_id res chain seq x y z
N ASP A 1 -22.72 10.58 28.55
CA ASP A 1 -21.61 9.75 28.01
C ASP A 1 -21.49 9.84 26.50
N LYS A 2 -20.46 10.53 25.99
CA LYS A 2 -20.13 10.62 24.55
C LYS A 2 -19.02 9.62 24.18
N LYS A 3 -19.20 8.35 24.55
CA LYS A 3 -18.22 7.32 24.16
C LYS A 3 -18.44 6.92 22.69
N PRO A 4 -17.37 6.68 21.92
CA PRO A 4 -17.46 6.19 20.54
C PRO A 4 -18.33 4.92 20.47
N LYS A 5 -19.10 4.79 19.39
CA LYS A 5 -19.98 3.63 19.19
C LYS A 5 -19.13 2.37 18.93
N MET A 6 -19.30 1.34 19.77
CA MET A 6 -18.77 0.00 19.49
C MET A 6 -19.64 -0.68 18.42
N THR A 7 -19.04 -1.44 17.48
CA THR A 7 -19.77 -2.10 16.39
C THR A 7 -19.55 -3.60 16.32
N LYS A 8 -20.49 -4.28 15.65
CA LYS A 8 -20.40 -5.68 15.24
C LYS A 8 -19.44 -5.83 14.06
N GLN A 9 -18.86 -7.02 13.93
CA GLN A 9 -17.87 -7.37 12.90
C GLN A 9 -18.48 -7.26 11.48
N GLY A 10 -17.90 -6.44 10.61
CA GLY A 10 -18.19 -6.43 9.16
C GLY A 10 -18.61 -5.09 8.54
N ASP A 11 -18.95 -4.06 9.33
CA ASP A 11 -19.51 -2.82 8.78
C ASP A 11 -18.52 -1.65 8.72
N SER A 12 -18.60 -0.89 7.62
CA SER A 12 -18.00 0.45 7.52
C SER A 12 -18.86 1.41 8.35
N ILE A 13 -18.29 2.00 9.40
CA ILE A 13 -19.04 2.88 10.30
C ILE A 13 -18.38 4.26 10.42
N ASP A 14 -19.23 5.28 10.50
CA ASP A 14 -18.85 6.61 10.98
C ASP A 14 -18.55 6.59 12.48
N VAL A 15 -17.27 6.65 12.84
CA VAL A 15 -16.77 6.63 14.22
C VAL A 15 -16.67 8.03 14.85
N TRP A 16 -17.15 9.09 14.17
CA TRP A 16 -17.01 10.47 14.65
C TRP A 16 -17.93 10.80 15.84
N PRO A 17 -17.40 11.10 17.04
CA PRO A 17 -18.18 11.34 18.26
C PRO A 17 -18.36 12.84 18.58
N TRP A 18 -17.65 13.73 17.87
CA TRP A 18 -17.56 15.15 18.18
C TRP A 18 -18.55 16.00 17.35
N GLN A 19 -18.44 17.32 17.49
CA GLN A 19 -19.18 18.27 16.65
C GLN A 19 -18.94 17.96 15.18
N ARG A 20 -20.01 18.02 14.37
CA ARG A 20 -19.96 17.70 12.94
C ARG A 20 -19.80 18.93 12.04
N MET A 21 -19.65 20.10 12.65
CA MET A 21 -19.59 21.37 11.97
C MET A 21 -18.88 22.40 12.84
N VAL A 22 -18.08 23.24 12.21
CA VAL A 22 -17.44 24.41 12.80
C VAL A 22 -17.40 25.54 11.77
N ARG A 23 -17.55 26.77 12.25
CA ARG A 23 -17.31 27.97 11.44
C ARG A 23 -15.91 28.45 11.78
N LEU A 24 -15.05 28.50 10.78
CA LEU A 24 -13.71 29.03 10.91
C LEU A 24 -13.71 30.47 10.41
N THR A 25 -13.19 31.37 11.22
CA THR A 25 -12.90 32.74 10.82
C THR A 25 -11.39 32.90 10.83
N GLY A 26 -10.87 33.85 10.08
CA GLY A 26 -9.43 34.12 10.16
C GLY A 26 -9.00 34.76 11.50
N GLU A 27 -9.94 35.04 12.41
CA GLU A 27 -9.63 35.63 13.71
C GLU A 27 -8.90 34.62 14.61
N MET A 28 -7.98 35.10 15.46
CA MET A 28 -7.10 34.25 16.28
C MET A 28 -7.83 33.21 17.14
N MET A 29 -9.09 33.45 17.50
CA MET A 29 -9.85 32.58 18.40
C MET A 29 -10.57 31.44 17.67
N ASP A 30 -10.92 31.62 16.39
CA ASP A 30 -11.79 30.71 15.62
C ASP A 30 -11.16 30.27 14.30
N ASN A 31 -9.83 30.33 14.18
CA ASN A 31 -9.09 29.96 12.96
C ASN A 31 -8.74 28.47 12.85
N GLN A 32 -9.01 27.68 13.89
CA GLN A 32 -8.66 26.27 13.90
C GLN A 32 -9.71 25.39 14.56
N TYR A 33 -9.77 24.16 14.08
CA TYR A 33 -10.45 23.05 14.73
C TYR A 33 -9.44 21.94 14.96
N VAL A 34 -9.35 21.43 16.19
CA VAL A 34 -8.43 20.35 16.56
C VAL A 34 -9.23 19.24 17.22
N PHE A 35 -8.92 18.00 16.88
CA PHE A 35 -9.54 16.84 17.52
C PHE A 35 -8.52 15.77 17.86
N THR A 36 -8.89 15.01 18.89
CA THR A 36 -8.21 13.79 19.29
C THR A 36 -9.28 12.72 19.49
N LEU A 37 -9.09 11.57 18.88
CA LEU A 37 -9.94 10.40 19.02
C LEU A 37 -9.14 9.29 19.70
N PRO A 38 -9.59 8.78 20.86
CA PRO A 38 -9.00 7.59 21.44
C PRO A 38 -9.33 6.39 20.55
N THR A 39 -8.39 5.45 20.44
CA THR A 39 -8.70 4.15 19.83
C THR A 39 -9.41 3.26 20.86
N ASP A 40 -10.32 2.43 20.38
CA ASP A 40 -10.99 1.40 21.15
C ASP A 40 -10.53 0.01 20.72
N SER A 41 -11.02 -1.03 21.40
CA SER A 41 -10.72 -2.43 21.07
C SER A 41 -11.28 -2.90 19.71
N ASN A 42 -12.01 -2.03 19.01
CA ASN A 42 -12.66 -2.35 17.76
C ASN A 42 -11.81 -1.94 16.54
N TYR A 43 -10.73 -1.17 16.73
CA TYR A 43 -9.73 -0.96 15.68
C TYR A 43 -8.88 -2.22 15.53
N LYS A 44 -8.70 -2.65 14.28
CA LYS A 44 -7.91 -3.83 13.92
C LYS A 44 -6.68 -3.44 13.12
N ASP A 45 -5.72 -4.35 13.09
CA ASP A 45 -4.56 -4.23 12.21
C ASP A 45 -5.01 -4.08 10.76
N ARG A 46 -4.33 -3.19 10.03
CA ARG A 46 -4.62 -2.87 8.61
C ARG A 46 -5.96 -2.17 8.38
N ASP A 47 -6.60 -1.65 9.42
CA ASP A 47 -7.77 -0.80 9.24
C ASP A 47 -7.42 0.45 8.40
N THR A 48 -8.33 0.80 7.50
CA THR A 48 -8.24 2.04 6.74
C THR A 48 -9.19 3.07 7.34
N LEU A 49 -8.66 4.25 7.62
CA LEU A 49 -9.43 5.40 8.09
C LEU A 49 -9.59 6.41 6.97
N VAL A 50 -10.82 6.89 6.80
CA VAL A 50 -11.18 7.96 5.87
C VAL A 50 -11.86 9.07 6.64
N TRP A 51 -11.20 10.20 6.79
CA TRP A 51 -11.79 11.42 7.36
C TRP A 51 -12.31 12.29 6.24
N GLU A 52 -13.61 12.58 6.27
CA GLU A 52 -14.32 13.40 5.30
C GLU A 52 -14.82 14.69 5.96
N VAL A 53 -14.64 15.81 5.28
CA VAL A 53 -15.11 17.13 5.66
C VAL A 53 -15.62 17.86 4.43
N ARG A 54 -16.76 18.54 4.51
CA ARG A 54 -17.25 19.43 3.45
C ARG A 54 -16.91 20.88 3.80
N TYR A 55 -16.29 21.56 2.85
CA TYR A 55 -15.92 22.97 2.96
C TYR A 55 -16.85 23.86 2.14
N ARG A 56 -17.25 24.98 2.72
CA ARG A 56 -18.03 26.05 2.09
C ARG A 56 -17.39 27.39 2.42
N PHE A 57 -16.84 28.04 1.41
CA PHE A 57 -16.32 29.40 1.50
C PHE A 57 -17.49 30.36 1.38
N LEU A 58 -17.74 31.18 2.40
CA LEU A 58 -18.95 32.02 2.47
C LEU A 58 -18.81 33.29 1.63
N GLU A 59 -17.58 33.71 1.37
CA GLU A 59 -17.23 34.85 0.53
C GLU A 59 -16.60 34.37 -0.78
N PRO A 60 -16.81 35.09 -1.90
CA PRO A 60 -16.19 34.76 -3.17
C PRO A 60 -14.66 34.76 -3.01
N MET A 61 -14.03 33.66 -3.38
CA MET A 61 -12.57 33.63 -3.49
C MET A 61 -12.15 34.50 -4.67
N LEU A 62 -11.37 35.54 -4.38
CA LEU A 62 -10.67 36.29 -5.41
C LEU A 62 -9.65 35.35 -6.06
N ALA A 63 -9.50 35.40 -7.39
CA ALA A 63 -8.65 34.48 -8.14
C ALA A 63 -7.16 34.50 -7.73
N ASP A 64 -6.73 35.54 -7.02
CA ASP A 64 -5.35 35.73 -6.53
C ASP A 64 -5.24 35.54 -5.00
N SER A 65 -6.29 35.03 -4.35
CA SER A 65 -6.30 34.86 -2.90
C SER A 65 -5.62 33.56 -2.49
N LEU A 66 -4.53 33.65 -1.72
CA LEU A 66 -3.86 32.54 -1.03
C LEU A 66 -4.70 31.93 0.12
N ARG A 67 -6.00 32.23 0.18
CA ARG A 67 -6.94 31.70 1.18
C ARG A 67 -7.20 30.22 0.97
N GLY A 68 -6.35 29.39 1.56
CA GLY A 68 -6.52 27.94 1.62
C GLY A 68 -6.74 27.47 3.05
N VAL A 69 -7.64 26.51 3.23
CA VAL A 69 -7.80 25.80 4.50
C VAL A 69 -6.86 24.60 4.52
N THR A 70 -6.02 24.49 5.53
CA THR A 70 -5.18 23.31 5.73
C THR A 70 -5.95 22.26 6.53
N MET A 71 -6.07 21.05 6.00
CA MET A 71 -6.64 19.89 6.68
C MET A 71 -5.54 18.85 6.88
N ALA A 72 -5.39 18.33 8.09
CA ALA A 72 -4.37 17.33 8.40
C ALA A 72 -4.90 16.25 9.33
N MET A 73 -4.50 15.00 9.08
CA MET A 73 -4.77 13.85 9.92
C MET A 73 -3.49 13.11 10.23
N GLN A 74 -3.40 12.61 11.45
CA GLN A 74 -2.30 11.80 11.94
C GLN A 74 -2.87 10.60 12.69
N VAL A 75 -2.27 9.43 12.46
CA VAL A 75 -2.61 8.20 13.17
C VAL A 75 -1.35 7.69 13.85
N ILE A 76 -1.39 7.60 15.17
CA ILE A 76 -0.29 7.14 16.02
C ILE A 76 -0.50 5.66 16.29
N TYR A 77 0.49 4.85 15.94
CA TYR A 77 0.53 3.41 16.24
C TYR A 77 1.52 3.12 17.35
N GLU A 78 1.63 1.85 17.73
CA GLU A 78 2.64 1.40 18.70
C GLU A 78 4.08 1.69 18.27
N LYS A 79 4.40 1.44 17.00
CA LYS A 79 5.77 1.49 16.49
C LYS A 79 6.14 2.80 15.82
N ASP A 80 5.18 3.47 15.19
CA ASP A 80 5.41 4.69 14.42
C ASP A 80 4.11 5.47 14.20
N THR A 81 4.19 6.58 13.46
CA THR A 81 3.09 7.48 13.17
C THR A 81 3.01 7.76 11.67
N ILE A 82 1.79 7.71 11.12
CA ILE A 82 1.52 8.15 9.74
C ILE A 82 0.74 9.45 9.77
N ASN A 83 0.99 10.31 8.78
CA ASN A 83 0.27 11.56 8.64
C ASN A 83 0.02 11.89 7.18
N HIS A 84 -1.01 12.69 6.94
CA HIS A 84 -1.26 13.30 5.64
C HIS A 84 -1.95 14.64 5.87
N TRP A 85 -1.58 15.63 5.07
CA TRP A 85 -2.21 16.93 5.08
C TRP A 85 -2.38 17.42 3.64
N LYS A 86 -3.32 18.34 3.46
CA LYS A 86 -3.54 19.01 2.18
C LYS A 86 -4.15 20.39 2.40
N THR A 87 -3.92 21.26 1.42
CA THR A 87 -4.58 22.57 1.34
C THR A 87 -5.86 22.44 0.51
N VAL A 88 -6.94 23.03 1.00
CA VAL A 88 -8.26 23.08 0.38
C VAL A 88 -8.54 24.52 -0.02
N THR A 89 -8.63 24.77 -1.32
CA THR A 89 -8.92 26.09 -1.89
C THR A 89 -10.25 26.12 -2.63
N GLU A 90 -10.95 25.00 -2.73
CA GLU A 90 -12.24 24.91 -3.44
C GLU A 90 -13.32 24.36 -2.51
N PRO A 91 -14.56 24.88 -2.62
CA PRO A 91 -15.69 24.34 -1.89
C PRO A 91 -15.96 22.90 -2.35
N GLY A 92 -16.39 22.06 -1.42
CA GLY A 92 -16.71 20.67 -1.73
C GLY A 92 -16.31 19.71 -0.63
N VAL A 93 -16.49 18.42 -0.92
CA VAL A 93 -16.15 17.34 0.00
C VAL A 93 -14.68 16.98 -0.18
N GLN A 94 -13.95 17.00 0.93
CA GLN A 94 -12.54 16.71 0.99
C GLN A 94 -12.30 15.54 1.94
N GLN A 95 -11.43 14.63 1.53
CA GLN A 95 -11.09 13.46 2.31
C GLN A 95 -9.58 13.30 2.53
N ILE A 96 -9.22 12.72 3.67
CA ILE A 96 -7.89 12.18 3.95
C ILE A 96 -8.04 10.69 4.28
N ARG A 97 -7.25 9.86 3.61
CA ARG A 97 -7.22 8.40 3.83
C ARG A 97 -5.86 7.99 4.39
N LEU A 98 -5.87 7.25 5.49
CA LEU A 98 -4.67 6.70 6.13
C LEU A 98 -4.88 5.22 6.48
N PHE A 99 -3.83 4.42 6.30
CA PHE A 99 -3.77 3.00 6.65
C PHE A 99 -2.32 2.62 6.94
N ALA A 100 -2.11 1.56 7.71
CA ALA A 100 -0.79 1.01 7.96
C ALA A 100 -0.85 -0.51 8.09
N ASP A 101 0.15 -1.19 7.51
CA ASP A 101 0.15 -2.66 7.46
C ASP A 101 0.92 -3.32 8.62
N THR A 102 1.99 -2.68 9.11
CA THR A 102 2.98 -3.33 9.98
C THR A 102 3.31 -2.56 11.27
N LEU A 103 2.62 -1.45 11.52
CA LEU A 103 2.93 -0.50 12.59
C LEU A 103 2.37 -0.89 13.97
N GLY A 104 1.68 -2.03 14.07
CA GLY A 104 1.08 -2.54 15.30
C GLY A 104 -0.27 -1.90 15.60
N SER A 105 -0.72 -2.01 16.86
CA SER A 105 -2.03 -1.49 17.26
C SER A 105 -2.10 0.03 17.17
N MET A 106 -3.25 0.54 16.75
CA MET A 106 -3.51 1.98 16.72
C MET A 106 -3.73 2.50 18.16
N LYS A 107 -3.09 3.60 18.52
CA LYS A 107 -3.19 4.22 19.85
C LYS A 107 -4.08 5.45 19.88
N GLU A 108 -3.95 6.31 18.87
CA GLU A 108 -4.59 7.61 18.89
C GLU A 108 -4.70 8.17 17.46
N ILE A 109 -5.80 8.86 17.18
CA ILE A 109 -6.01 9.57 15.92
C ILE A 109 -6.13 11.05 16.24
N LYS A 110 -5.31 11.87 15.60
CA LYS A 110 -5.32 13.32 15.73
C LYS A 110 -5.61 13.96 14.38
N GLY A 111 -6.16 15.15 14.41
CA GLY A 111 -6.23 15.97 13.22
C GLY A 111 -6.62 17.38 13.52
N PHE A 112 -6.44 18.23 12.52
CA PHE A 112 -6.82 19.61 12.60
C PHE A 112 -7.28 20.15 11.25
N ILE A 113 -8.05 21.22 11.34
CA ILE A 113 -8.39 22.11 10.24
C ILE A 113 -7.88 23.49 10.66
N TYR A 114 -7.12 24.15 9.80
CA TYR A 114 -6.56 25.47 10.06
C TYR A 114 -6.87 26.40 8.89
N TYR A 115 -7.35 27.59 9.19
CA TYR A 115 -7.67 28.62 8.21
C TYR A 115 -6.86 29.90 8.53
N PRO A 116 -5.75 30.15 7.80
CA PRO A 116 -4.89 31.31 8.03
C PRO A 116 -5.55 32.63 7.60
N MET A 117 -5.18 33.73 8.26
CA MET A 117 -5.38 35.09 7.75
C MET A 117 -4.16 35.56 6.98
N ASP A 118 -4.40 36.27 5.88
CA ASP A 118 -3.55 37.38 5.49
C ASP A 118 -4.08 38.65 6.18
N SER A 119 -3.21 39.28 6.96
CA SER A 119 -3.51 40.38 7.89
C SER A 119 -4.07 41.67 7.26
N GLN A 120 -4.24 41.72 5.94
CA GLN A 120 -4.66 42.92 5.21
C GLN A 120 -6.05 42.85 4.57
N GLU A 121 -6.64 41.67 4.41
CA GLU A 121 -7.99 41.55 3.86
C GLU A 121 -8.94 41.02 4.92
N LYS A 122 -10.15 41.59 5.03
CA LYS A 122 -11.23 41.04 5.85
C LYS A 122 -11.40 39.56 5.48
N GLY A 123 -10.84 38.67 6.31
CA GLY A 123 -10.90 37.23 6.13
C GLY A 123 -12.34 36.80 6.02
N GLY A 124 -12.68 36.17 4.91
CA GLY A 124 -13.96 35.51 4.77
C GLY A 124 -14.08 34.40 5.81
N ALA A 125 -15.29 33.96 6.10
CA ALA A 125 -15.53 32.79 6.93
C ALA A 125 -15.63 31.52 6.08
N VAL A 126 -15.07 30.43 6.60
CA VAL A 126 -15.23 29.09 6.04
C VAL A 126 -16.12 28.27 6.95
N LEU A 127 -17.18 27.71 6.40
CA LEU A 127 -17.96 26.68 7.08
C LEU A 127 -17.40 25.31 6.72
N ALA A 128 -16.88 24.61 7.72
CA ALA A 128 -16.48 23.22 7.60
C ALA A 128 -17.54 22.37 8.30
N ASP A 129 -18.24 21.51 7.56
CA ASP A 129 -19.30 20.67 8.08
C ASP A 129 -19.20 19.22 7.59
N ARG A 130 -20.18 18.41 8.01
CA ARG A 130 -20.25 16.98 7.68
C ARG A 130 -18.98 16.22 8.08
N PHE A 131 -18.46 16.48 9.28
CA PHE A 131 -17.32 15.72 9.77
C PHE A 131 -17.73 14.26 9.95
N MET A 132 -17.08 13.37 9.20
CA MET A 132 -17.32 11.93 9.25
C MET A 132 -15.98 11.22 9.23
N MET A 133 -15.85 10.17 10.04
CA MET A 133 -14.66 9.33 10.05
C MET A 133 -15.11 7.91 9.75
N THR A 134 -14.89 7.42 8.53
CA THR A 134 -15.27 6.06 8.17
C THR A 134 -14.10 5.12 8.37
N ARG A 135 -14.30 4.07 9.17
CA ARG A 135 -13.34 2.99 9.33
C ARG A 135 -13.72 1.80 8.47
N TYR A 136 -12.76 1.29 7.71
CA TYR A 136 -12.88 0.07 6.90
C TYR A 136 -11.98 -1.01 7.47
N HIS A 137 -12.56 -2.17 7.78
CA HIS A 137 -11.80 -3.33 8.20
C HIS A 137 -11.19 -4.04 7.00
N CYS A 138 -9.91 -4.40 7.10
CA CYS A 138 -9.29 -5.29 6.12
C CYS A 138 -9.92 -6.69 6.26
N THR A 139 -10.60 -7.16 5.21
CA THR A 139 -11.21 -8.50 5.16
C THR A 139 -10.27 -9.56 4.58
N ASP A 140 -9.01 -9.20 4.34
CA ASP A 140 -8.06 -10.05 3.65
C ASP A 140 -7.71 -11.31 4.47
N THR A 141 -8.04 -12.47 3.90
CA THR A 141 -7.89 -13.82 4.45
C THR A 141 -6.44 -14.30 4.64
N LEU A 142 -5.42 -13.46 4.37
CA LEU A 142 -4.02 -13.85 4.52
C LEU A 142 -3.63 -14.37 5.92
N ALA A 143 -4.36 -13.99 6.98
CA ALA A 143 -4.09 -14.47 8.34
C ALA A 143 -4.47 -15.95 8.58
N PHE A 144 -5.33 -16.55 7.74
CA PHE A 144 -5.78 -17.94 7.91
C PHE A 144 -5.09 -18.94 6.98
N ALA A 145 -4.55 -18.49 5.84
CA ALA A 145 -3.90 -19.35 4.86
C ALA A 145 -2.60 -20.02 5.40
N VAL A 146 -1.94 -19.42 6.41
CA VAL A 146 -0.78 -20.03 7.06
C VAL A 146 -1.19 -21.18 7.99
N ARG A 147 -2.36 -21.11 8.62
CA ARG A 147 -2.81 -22.14 9.58
C ARG A 147 -3.45 -23.34 8.89
N ASP A 148 -4.17 -23.09 7.81
CA ASP A 148 -4.85 -24.16 7.06
C ASP A 148 -3.86 -24.98 6.21
N SER A 149 -2.80 -24.36 5.70
CA SER A 149 -1.73 -25.09 5.00
C SER A 149 -0.89 -25.96 5.94
N LEU A 150 -0.60 -25.49 7.17
CA LEU A 150 0.10 -26.29 8.18
C LEU A 150 -0.73 -27.47 8.68
N ASN A 151 -2.02 -27.24 9.00
CA ASN A 151 -2.92 -28.30 9.42
C ASN A 151 -3.18 -29.33 8.31
N LYS A 152 -3.21 -28.91 7.04
CA LYS A 152 -3.35 -29.82 5.90
C LYS A 152 -2.09 -30.66 5.70
N ILE A 153 -0.90 -30.12 5.93
CA ILE A 153 0.36 -30.89 5.88
C ILE A 153 0.44 -31.91 7.03
N GLU A 154 0.03 -31.53 8.25
CA GLU A 154 -0.03 -32.46 9.38
C GLU A 154 -1.09 -33.54 9.20
N ALA A 155 -2.28 -33.20 8.67
CA ALA A 155 -3.32 -34.17 8.33
C ALA A 155 -2.88 -35.13 7.23
N LEU A 156 -2.19 -34.64 6.18
CA LEU A 156 -1.65 -35.49 5.11
C LEU A 156 -0.49 -36.40 5.57
N LYS A 157 0.30 -35.97 6.57
CA LYS A 157 1.32 -36.81 7.21
C LYS A 157 0.69 -37.89 8.09
N ALA A 158 -0.37 -37.58 8.83
CA ALA A 158 -1.09 -38.54 9.65
C ALA A 158 -1.80 -39.63 8.82
N ASP A 159 -2.32 -39.28 7.63
CA ASP A 159 -2.96 -40.24 6.72
C ASP A 159 -1.94 -41.12 5.97
N SER A 160 -0.74 -40.60 5.70
CA SER A 160 0.32 -41.39 5.04
C SER A 160 0.90 -42.48 5.94
N LEU A 161 0.89 -42.30 7.27
CA LEU A 161 1.37 -43.31 8.23
C LEU A 161 0.36 -44.43 8.49
N LYS A 162 -0.94 -44.20 8.27
CA LYS A 162 -1.97 -45.25 8.42
C LYS A 162 -2.08 -46.19 7.21
N LYS A 163 -1.51 -45.82 6.05
CA LYS A 163 -1.50 -46.68 4.85
C LYS A 163 -0.34 -47.68 4.77
N ILE A 164 0.63 -47.64 5.69
CA ILE A 164 1.80 -48.55 5.69
C ILE A 164 1.62 -49.73 6.65
N ALA A 165 0.59 -49.73 7.51
CA ALA A 165 0.42 -50.77 8.55
C ALA A 165 -0.48 -51.97 8.17
N THR A 166 -0.89 -52.12 6.91
CA THR A 166 -1.62 -53.34 6.48
C THR A 166 -1.23 -53.74 5.07
N LYS A 167 -0.19 -54.57 4.97
CA LYS A 167 -0.17 -55.85 4.22
C LYS A 167 1.29 -56.30 4.11
N GLU A 168 1.64 -57.23 5.00
CA GLU A 168 2.79 -58.10 4.77
C GLU A 168 2.48 -59.11 3.65
N ASN A 169 3.55 -59.52 2.97
CA ASN A 169 3.77 -60.77 2.25
C ASN A 169 3.28 -60.87 0.79
N ALA A 170 4.20 -60.68 -0.15
CA ALA A 170 4.64 -61.78 -1.02
C ALA A 170 5.90 -61.41 -1.83
N ASP A 171 6.94 -62.18 -1.53
CA ASP A 171 8.16 -62.52 -2.23
C ASP A 171 8.19 -62.35 -3.77
N SER A 172 9.25 -61.70 -4.29
CA SER A 172 10.01 -62.09 -5.50
C SER A 172 11.09 -61.04 -5.82
N LEU A 173 12.35 -61.40 -5.53
CA LEU A 173 13.57 -60.74 -6.00
C LEU A 173 13.82 -61.05 -7.48
N HIS A 174 14.10 -60.04 -8.32
CA HIS A 174 15.12 -60.12 -9.39
C HIS A 174 15.63 -58.73 -9.87
N LYS A 175 16.92 -58.53 -9.57
CA LYS A 175 18.01 -57.92 -10.37
C LYS A 175 17.96 -56.48 -10.92
N VAL A 176 18.89 -55.68 -10.34
CA VAL A 176 20.03 -54.97 -11.00
C VAL A 176 19.66 -53.72 -11.85
N ILE A 177 19.82 -52.50 -11.29
CA ILE A 177 20.95 -51.54 -11.49
C ILE A 177 21.02 -51.07 -12.97
N ASP A 178 20.90 -49.80 -13.38
CA ASP A 178 21.55 -48.57 -12.91
C ASP A 178 21.05 -47.34 -13.73
N LYS A 179 21.39 -46.10 -13.31
CA LYS A 179 21.55 -44.87 -14.16
C LYS A 179 20.25 -44.24 -14.70
N ASN A 180 19.82 -43.01 -14.35
CA ASN A 180 20.58 -41.76 -14.28
C ASN A 180 20.02 -40.81 -13.21
N LYS A 181 20.94 -40.22 -12.45
CA LYS A 181 20.75 -38.90 -11.84
C LYS A 181 20.75 -37.89 -12.99
N ASP A 182 19.59 -37.36 -13.36
CA ASP A 182 19.53 -36.17 -14.18
C ASP A 182 19.17 -34.98 -13.30
N ASP A 183 20.07 -34.01 -13.35
CA ASP A 183 20.10 -32.78 -12.59
C ASP A 183 18.75 -32.05 -12.57
N ILE A 184 18.31 -31.67 -11.37
CA ILE A 184 17.25 -30.66 -11.21
C ILE A 184 17.84 -29.32 -11.66
N GLN A 185 17.85 -29.05 -12.97
CA GLN A 185 18.14 -27.72 -13.47
C GLN A 185 17.05 -26.76 -12.98
N ARG A 186 17.47 -25.69 -12.29
CA ARG A 186 16.56 -24.59 -11.94
C ARG A 186 15.99 -24.00 -13.23
N LEU A 187 14.68 -24.17 -13.40
CA LEU A 187 13.93 -23.52 -14.47
C LEU A 187 14.16 -22.01 -14.44
N THR A 188 14.42 -21.43 -15.61
CA THR A 188 14.58 -19.98 -15.73
C THR A 188 13.25 -19.27 -15.42
N PRO A 189 13.29 -18.03 -14.92
CA PRO A 189 12.06 -17.25 -14.64
C PRO A 189 11.12 -17.15 -15.85
N GLU A 190 11.67 -17.19 -17.06
CA GLU A 190 10.93 -17.14 -18.31
C GLU A 190 10.15 -18.43 -18.60
N GLU A 191 10.74 -19.60 -18.32
CA GLU A 191 10.06 -20.90 -18.45
C GLU A 191 8.99 -21.11 -17.38
N MET A 192 9.20 -20.58 -16.17
CA MET A 192 8.18 -20.62 -15.12
C MET A 192 6.93 -19.82 -15.51
N ASN A 193 7.12 -18.66 -16.17
CA ASN A 193 6.02 -17.83 -16.64
C ASN A 193 5.29 -18.43 -17.84
N ARG A 194 5.99 -19.12 -18.75
CA ARG A 194 5.37 -19.87 -19.87
C ARG A 194 4.43 -20.97 -19.38
N ARG A 195 4.79 -21.68 -18.31
CA ARG A 195 3.95 -22.76 -17.76
C ARG A 195 2.71 -22.25 -17.03
N ARG A 196 2.73 -21.03 -16.49
CA ARG A 196 1.60 -20.44 -15.75
C ARG A 196 0.52 -19.81 -16.63
N THR A 197 0.83 -19.47 -17.88
CA THR A 197 -0.11 -18.81 -18.79
C THR A 197 -0.33 -19.70 -20.01
N GLY A 198 -1.36 -20.55 -19.94
CA GLY A 198 -1.72 -21.53 -20.98
C GLY A 198 -2.25 -20.95 -22.30
N THR A 199 -1.77 -19.78 -22.73
CA THR A 199 -2.16 -19.13 -23.98
C THR A 199 -0.96 -18.35 -24.52
N HIS A 200 -0.55 -18.68 -25.74
CA HIS A 200 0.49 -18.00 -26.49
C HIS A 200 0.05 -16.53 -26.70
N ARG A 201 0.58 -15.60 -25.88
CA ARG A 201 0.30 -14.18 -26.07
C ARG A 201 1.17 -13.70 -27.23
N GLU A 202 0.58 -13.54 -28.41
CA GLU A 202 1.27 -12.95 -29.55
C GLU A 202 1.76 -11.55 -29.17
N LYS A 203 3.08 -11.35 -29.21
CA LYS A 203 3.69 -10.04 -28.96
C LYS A 203 3.31 -9.13 -30.12
N LYS A 204 2.74 -7.96 -29.80
CA LYS A 204 2.44 -6.94 -30.82
C LYS A 204 3.73 -6.58 -31.59
N PRO A 205 3.68 -6.36 -32.91
CA PRO A 205 4.87 -6.12 -33.74
C PRO A 205 5.69 -4.92 -33.27
N GLU A 206 5.05 -3.89 -32.70
CA GLU A 206 5.72 -2.73 -32.09
C GLU A 206 6.60 -3.12 -30.91
N GLN A 207 6.17 -4.06 -30.06
CA GLN A 207 6.96 -4.52 -28.91
C GLN A 207 8.20 -5.31 -29.35
N ILE A 208 8.09 -6.06 -30.46
CA ILE A 208 9.22 -6.79 -31.06
C ILE A 208 10.24 -5.80 -31.63
N GLN A 209 9.79 -4.74 -32.31
CA GLN A 209 10.68 -3.71 -32.85
C GLN A 209 11.42 -2.95 -31.74
N VAL A 210 10.73 -2.60 -30.66
CA VAL A 210 11.33 -1.94 -29.49
C VAL A 210 12.35 -2.84 -28.80
N GLU A 211 12.04 -4.13 -28.58
CA GLU A 211 12.99 -5.08 -28.00
C GLU A 211 14.24 -5.25 -28.89
N GLN A 212 14.06 -5.35 -30.22
CA GLN A 212 15.18 -5.44 -31.16
C GLN A 212 16.05 -4.17 -31.17
N HIS A 213 15.44 -2.99 -31.07
CA HIS A 213 16.17 -1.73 -30.98
C HIS A 213 17.03 -1.66 -29.71
N ILE A 214 16.44 -2.00 -28.55
CA ILE A 214 17.14 -2.01 -27.26
C ILE A 214 18.30 -3.01 -27.27
N GLN A 215 18.12 -4.19 -27.90
CA GLN A 215 19.20 -5.17 -28.01
C GLN A 215 20.33 -4.71 -28.93
N LYS A 216 20.01 -4.08 -30.07
CA LYS A 216 21.02 -3.48 -30.96
C LYS A 216 21.81 -2.39 -30.25
N GLU A 217 21.12 -1.49 -29.55
CA GLU A 217 21.73 -0.39 -28.80
C GLU A 217 22.66 -0.91 -27.68
N ARG A 218 22.25 -1.96 -26.96
CA ARG A 218 23.10 -2.61 -25.95
C ARG A 218 24.36 -3.24 -26.55
N ILE A 219 24.26 -3.88 -27.71
CA ILE A 219 25.41 -4.46 -28.42
C ILE A 219 26.37 -3.36 -28.87
N GLU A 220 25.83 -2.25 -29.37
CA GLU A 220 26.61 -1.11 -29.84
C GLU A 220 27.35 -0.41 -28.69
N GLN A 221 26.66 -0.13 -27.57
CA GLN A 221 27.30 0.40 -26.37
C GLN A 221 28.41 -0.53 -25.84
N ARG A 222 28.22 -1.86 -25.94
CA ARG A 222 29.24 -2.82 -25.52
C ARG A 222 30.46 -2.81 -26.45
N LYS A 223 30.26 -2.68 -27.77
CA LYS A 223 31.34 -2.54 -28.75
C LYS A 223 32.10 -1.22 -28.56
N GLU A 224 31.40 -0.13 -28.30
CA GLU A 224 32.00 1.18 -28.06
C GLU A 224 32.88 1.18 -26.80
N ARG A 225 32.39 0.57 -25.71
CA ARG A 225 33.19 0.39 -24.48
C ARG A 225 34.46 -0.43 -24.73
N GLN A 226 34.39 -1.50 -25.53
CA GLN A 226 35.58 -2.28 -25.90
C GLN A 226 36.56 -1.46 -26.77
N MET A 227 36.06 -0.69 -27.73
CA MET A 227 36.89 0.18 -28.57
C MET A 227 37.59 1.27 -27.75
N ASN A 228 36.89 1.90 -26.81
CA ASN A 228 37.46 2.91 -25.93
C ASN A 228 38.49 2.32 -24.94
N GLN A 229 38.28 1.08 -24.47
CA GLN A 229 39.30 0.38 -23.68
C GLN A 229 40.56 0.07 -24.50
N ARG A 230 40.41 -0.37 -25.75
CA ARG A 230 41.55 -0.63 -26.66
C ARG A 230 42.31 0.65 -27.00
N ARG A 231 41.62 1.76 -27.29
CA ARG A 231 42.23 3.08 -27.52
C ARG A 231 43.03 3.57 -26.30
N LYS A 232 42.48 3.43 -25.09
CA LYS A 232 43.21 3.77 -23.85
C LYS A 232 44.44 2.89 -23.63
N GLN A 233 44.40 1.60 -24.00
CA GLN A 233 45.57 0.72 -23.91
C GLN A 233 46.64 1.07 -24.95
N GLN A 234 46.26 1.48 -26.16
CA GLN A 234 47.21 1.94 -27.19
C GLN A 234 47.88 3.26 -26.81
N GLN A 235 47.13 4.23 -26.28
CA GLN A 235 47.70 5.49 -25.78
C GLN A 235 48.69 5.28 -24.62
N ARG A 236 48.42 4.31 -23.74
CA ARG A 236 49.35 3.93 -22.66
C ARG A 236 50.62 3.23 -23.16
N ARG A 237 50.60 2.59 -24.33
CA ARG A 237 51.78 1.96 -24.95
C ARG A 237 52.61 2.92 -25.80
N SER A 238 52.06 4.07 -26.18
CA SER A 238 52.74 5.12 -26.96
C SER A 238 53.46 6.17 -26.08
N ASN A 239 53.17 6.19 -24.77
CA ASN A 239 53.72 7.16 -23.81
C ASN A 239 54.77 6.54 -22.86
N ASN A 240 55.28 5.36 -23.19
CA ASN A 240 56.46 4.71 -22.60
C ASN A 240 57.48 4.48 -23.71
#